data_AF-A0A2P6PDV2-F1
#
_entry.id   AF-A0A2P6PDV2-F1
#
_cell.length_a   1.000
_cell.length_b   1.000
_cell.length_c   1.000
_cell.angle_alpha   90.00
_cell.angle_beta   90.00
_cell.angle_gamma   90.00
#
_symmetry.space_group_name_H-M   'P 1'
#
loop_
_entity.id
_entity.type
_entity.pdbx_description
1 polymer ?
#
loop_
_entity_poly.entity_id
_entity_poly.type
_entity_poly.pdbx_seq_one_letter_code
_entity_poly.pdbx_strand_id
1 'polypeptide(L)' 'MKKISVLVLVLVLCVMTSNVKQSLAQVDCYDACSTGCVSYINNPRLMSRCDRKCQIKCGPDSQVEENFH' A
#
# COMPACT_ATOMS: atom_id res chain seq x y z
N MET A 1 -36.75 0.78 22.93
CA MET A 1 -35.95 -0.45 23.14
C MET A 1 -35.29 -0.94 21.84
N LYS A 2 -36.05 -1.35 20.82
CA LYS A 2 -35.53 -1.92 19.55
C LYS A 2 -34.55 -1.00 18.79
N LYS A 3 -34.89 0.29 18.66
CA LYS A 3 -34.08 1.30 17.95
C LYS A 3 -32.74 1.60 18.63
N ILE A 4 -32.72 1.57 19.97
CA ILE A 4 -31.53 1.83 20.79
C ILE A 4 -30.58 0.63 20.71
N SER A 5 -31.12 -0.59 20.72
CA SER A 5 -30.32 -1.82 20.58
C SER A 5 -29.64 -1.94 19.22
N VAL A 6 -30.29 -1.47 18.14
CA VAL A 6 -29.66 -1.40 16.80
C VAL A 6 -28.53 -0.36 16.77
N LEU A 7 -28.73 0.81 17.37
CA LEU A 7 -27.70 1.84 17.44
C LEU A 7 -26.46 1.38 18.23
N VAL A 8 -26.65 0.70 19.35
CA VAL A 8 -25.55 0.14 20.15
C VAL A 8 -24.79 -0.94 19.37
N LEU A 9 -25.49 -1.81 18.65
CA LEU A 9 -24.86 -2.84 17.81
C LEU A 9 -24.01 -2.23 16.69
N VAL A 10 -24.50 -1.17 16.04
CA VAL A 10 -23.75 -0.45 15.00
C VAL A 10 -22.50 0.21 15.57
N LEU A 11 -22.61 0.87 16.72
CA LEU A 11 -21.45 1.51 17.37
C LEU A 11 -20.38 0.49 17.80
N VAL A 12 -20.79 -0.68 18.31
CA VAL A 12 -19.86 -1.76 18.66
C VAL A 12 -19.15 -2.32 17.43
N LEU A 13 -19.84 -2.48 16.30
CA LEU A 13 -19.22 -2.92 15.04
C LEU A 13 -18.19 -1.91 14.51
N CYS A 14 -18.47 -0.61 14.60
CA CYS A 14 -17.54 0.43 14.16
C CYS A 14 -16.21 0.44 14.92
N VAL A 15 -16.23 0.14 16.22
CA VAL A 15 -15.00 0.10 17.06
C VAL A 15 -14.12 -1.11 16.73
N MET A 16 -14.72 -2.21 16.26
CA MET A 16 -13.94 -3.40 15.85
C MET A 16 -13.17 -3.16 14.54
N THR A 17 -13.72 -2.35 13.61
CA THR A 17 -13.05 -2.02 12.34
C THR A 17 -11.95 -0.97 12.46
N SER A 18 -11.93 -0.15 13.52
CA SER A 18 -10.88 0.88 13.69
C SER A 18 -9.53 0.32 14.15
N ASN A 19 -9.47 -0.95 14.59
CA ASN A 19 -8.26 -1.59 15.09
C ASN A 19 -7.58 -2.53 14.10
N VAL A 20 -8.15 -2.71 12.90
CA VAL A 20 -7.35 -3.20 11.78
C VAL A 20 -6.53 -2.03 11.26
N LYS A 21 -5.38 -1.77 11.90
CA LYS A 21 -4.23 -1.31 11.14
C LYS A 21 -3.96 -2.41 10.14
N GLN A 22 -4.59 -2.29 9.00
CA GLN A 22 -4.33 -3.11 7.84
C GLN A 22 -2.88 -2.76 7.47
N SER A 23 -1.92 -3.46 8.08
CA SER A 23 -0.71 -3.83 7.34
C SER A 23 -1.22 -4.79 6.28
N LEU A 24 -1.89 -4.21 5.28
CA LEU A 24 -2.25 -4.87 4.05
C LEU A 24 -1.01 -5.64 3.68
N ALA A 25 -1.20 -6.96 3.61
CA ALA A 25 -0.26 -7.90 3.03
C ALA A 25 0.58 -7.15 2.02
N GLN A 26 1.82 -6.93 2.43
CA GLN A 26 2.88 -6.25 1.73
C GLN A 26 3.11 -7.02 0.44
N VAL A 27 2.26 -6.79 -0.56
CA VAL A 27 2.80 -6.61 -1.90
C VAL A 27 3.66 -5.38 -1.72
N ASP A 28 4.91 -5.62 -1.35
CA ASP A 28 5.91 -4.57 -1.23
C ASP A 28 5.74 -3.76 -2.50
N CYS A 29 5.46 -2.47 -2.41
CA CYS A 29 5.36 -1.60 -3.60
C CYS A 29 6.55 -1.88 -4.54
N TYR A 30 7.69 -2.20 -3.93
CA TYR A 30 8.89 -2.67 -4.59
C TYR A 30 8.70 -3.95 -5.41
N ASP A 31 8.08 -5.00 -4.87
CA ASP A 31 7.83 -6.29 -5.53
C ASP A 31 6.87 -6.16 -6.72
N ALA A 32 5.80 -5.37 -6.56
CA ALA A 32 4.91 -5.04 -7.68
C ALA A 32 5.64 -4.25 -8.77
N CYS A 33 6.52 -3.32 -8.39
CA CYS A 33 7.28 -2.52 -9.34
C CYS A 33 8.36 -3.35 -10.05
N SER A 34 9.09 -4.19 -9.31
CA SER A 34 10.19 -5.01 -9.82
C SER A 34 9.72 -6.12 -10.77
N THR A 35 8.46 -6.57 -10.64
CA THR A 35 7.83 -7.46 -11.61
C THR A 35 7.89 -6.88 -13.04
N GLY A 36 7.74 -5.56 -13.20
CA GLY A 36 7.88 -4.88 -14.49
C GLY A 36 9.33 -4.79 -15.00
N CYS A 37 10.31 -5.01 -14.13
CA CYS A 37 11.72 -4.99 -14.50
C CYS A 37 12.19 -6.28 -15.18
N VAL A 38 11.43 -7.38 -15.08
CA VAL A 38 11.73 -8.68 -15.71
C VAL A 38 11.92 -8.55 -17.24
N SER A 39 11.22 -7.62 -17.89
CA SER A 39 11.40 -7.32 -19.31
C SER A 39 12.84 -6.90 -19.68
N TYR A 40 13.66 -6.51 -18.71
CA TYR A 40 15.05 -6.08 -18.89
C TYR A 40 16.08 -7.15 -18.50
N ILE A 41 15.68 -8.41 -18.29
CA ILE A 41 16.58 -9.49 -17.81
C ILE A 41 17.84 -9.68 -18.68
N ASN A 42 17.74 -9.43 -19.99
CA ASN A 42 18.86 -9.53 -20.92
C ASN A 42 19.75 -8.26 -20.98
N ASN A 43 19.40 -7.22 -20.23
CA ASN A 43 20.09 -5.94 -20.20
C ASN A 43 20.35 -5.49 -18.75
N PRO A 44 21.49 -5.87 -18.15
CA PRO A 44 21.75 -5.63 -16.73
C PRO A 44 21.74 -4.14 -16.37
N ARG A 45 22.19 -3.26 -17.29
CA ARG A 45 22.13 -1.80 -17.10
C ARG A 45 20.70 -1.26 -16.98
N LEU A 46 19.77 -1.82 -17.74
CA LEU A 46 18.36 -1.41 -17.70
C LEU A 46 17.63 -2.00 -16.50
N MET A 47 17.96 -3.24 -16.14
CA MET A 47 17.48 -3.88 -14.91
C MET A 47 17.83 -3.03 -13.68
N SER A 48 19.11 -2.71 -13.47
CA SER A 48 19.53 -1.89 -12.31
C SER A 48 18.93 -0.48 -12.29
N ARG A 49 18.67 0.11 -13.47
CA ARG A 49 17.97 1.40 -13.56
C ARG A 49 16.50 1.26 -13.18
N CYS A 50 15.84 0.18 -13.59
CA CYS A 50 14.45 -0.12 -13.24
C CYS A 50 14.32 -0.34 -11.72
N ASP A 51 15.21 -1.13 -11.12
CA ASP A 51 15.24 -1.37 -9.67
C ASP A 51 15.41 -0.08 -8.88
N ARG A 52 16.34 0.81 -9.29
CA ARG A 52 16.52 2.12 -8.63
C ARG A 52 15.24 2.96 -8.69
N LYS A 53 14.50 2.93 -9.81
CA LYS A 53 13.21 3.64 -9.90
C LYS A 53 12.18 3.06 -8.95
N CYS A 54 12.15 1.74 -8.78
CA CYS A 54 11.27 1.09 -7.80
C CYS A 54 11.64 1.48 -6.37
N GLN A 55 12.93 1.59 -6.05
CA GLN A 55 13.39 2.09 -4.74
C GLN A 55 12.97 3.53 -4.48
N ILE A 56 13.01 4.42 -5.47
CA ILE A 56 12.55 5.81 -5.31
C ILE A 56 11.03 5.85 -5.16
N LYS A 57 10.30 5.15 -6.05
CA LYS A 57 8.83 5.13 -6.06
C LYS A 57 8.22 4.53 -4.80
N CYS A 58 8.93 3.59 -4.17
CA CYS A 58 8.44 2.87 -3.00
C CYS A 58 9.20 3.21 -1.73
N GLY A 59 10.22 4.05 -1.82
CA GLY A 59 10.99 4.56 -0.70
C GLY A 59 10.28 5.74 -0.02
N PRO A 60 10.83 6.25 1.08
CA PRO A 60 10.21 7.33 1.86
C PRO A 60 9.98 8.62 1.06
N ASP A 61 10.73 8.82 -0.03
CA ASP A 61 10.62 9.98 -0.94
C ASP A 61 9.31 10.00 -1.74
N SER A 62 8.57 8.88 -1.86
CA SER A 62 7.30 8.83 -2.61
C SER A 62 6.11 9.40 -1.85
N GLN A 63 6.24 9.67 -0.55
CA GLN A 63 5.20 10.29 0.27
C GLN A 63 5.10 11.82 0.09
N VAL A 64 6.05 12.43 -0.64
CA VAL A 64 6.08 13.88 -0.86
C VAL A 64 5.13 14.31 -1.98
N GLU A 65 4.75 13.41 -2.89
CA GLU A 65 3.91 13.74 -4.06
C GLU A 65 2.39 13.71 -3.79
N GLU A 66 1.94 13.15 -2.66
CA GLU A 66 0.50 13.06 -2.32
C GLU A 66 -0.06 14.29 -1.55
N ASN A 67 0.75 15.30 -1.22
CA ASN A 67 0.27 16.49 -0.49
C ASN A 67 -0.29 17.62 -1.37
N PHE A 68 -0.69 17.32 -2.61
CA PHE A 68 -1.28 18.32 -3.53
C PHE A 68 -2.46 17.76 -4.34
N HIS A 69 -3.49 17.23 -3.66
CA HIS A 69 -4.85 17.19 -4.21
C HIS A 69 -5.93 16.95 -3.14
#